data_AF-A0A6P6CTN7-F1
#
_entry.id   AF-A0A6P6CTN7-F1
#
_cell.length_a   1.000
_cell.length_b   1.000
_cell.length_c   1.000
_cell.angle_alpha   90.00
_cell.angle_beta   90.00
_cell.angle_gamma   90.00
#
_symmetry.space_group_name_H-M   'P 1'
#
loop_
_entity.id
_entity.type
_entity.pdbx_description
1 polymer ?
#
loop_
_entity_poly.entity_id
_entity_poly.type
_entity_poly.pdbx_seq_one_letter_code
_entity_poly.pdbx_strand_id
1 'polypeptide(L)'
;MAAATRACRRRGRPLPSLPPLLLLLALPPPGGPPGAAAYFPEERWSPESPLQEPRVLIALLARNAAHALPATLGALERLRHPRERTALWVATDHNSDNTSTVLREWLVAVKNLYHSVEWRPAEEPRSYPDEEGPKHWSDSRYEHVMKLRQAALKSARDMWADYILFVDADNLILNPDTLTLLISENKTVVAPMLDSRAAYSNFWCGMTSQGYYKRTPAYIPIRKRDRRGCFAVPMVHSTFLIDLRKSASRNLAFYPPHPDYTWSFDDIIVFAFSCKQAEVQMYVCNKEVYGFLPVPLRTHSTLQDEAESFMHVQLEVMVKHPPAEPSRFVSVPTKTADKMGFDEVFMINLKRRQDRRERMLQALQAQEIECLLVEAVDGKAMNTSQVEELGIQMLPGYRDPYHGRPLTKGELGCFLSHYNIWKEVVDRGLQKSLVFEDDLRFEIFFKRRLMNLMRDVEREDLDWDLMPPCPVVLPVQLHKPPCASNTPSLLLPQGLMGSLGPCLARLVFSGARKEGDRS
;
A
#
# COMPACT_ATOMS: atom_id res chain seq x y z
N MET A 1 -32.92 -41.80 -3.68
CA MET A 1 -32.85 -42.86 -4.73
C MET A 1 -31.38 -43.23 -4.86
N ALA A 2 -30.91 -44.33 -4.25
CA ALA A 2 -30.69 -45.63 -4.91
C ALA A 2 -29.99 -45.44 -6.29
N ALA A 3 -28.81 -46.00 -6.59
CA ALA A 3 -28.34 -47.35 -6.29
C ALA A 3 -26.82 -47.49 -6.46
N ALA A 4 -26.30 -48.51 -5.76
CA ALA A 4 -25.01 -49.14 -6.02
C ALA A 4 -25.18 -50.29 -7.02
N THR A 5 -24.18 -50.51 -7.88
CA THR A 5 -23.93 -51.75 -8.66
C THR A 5 -22.55 -51.60 -9.32
N ARG A 6 -21.71 -52.62 -9.53
CA ARG A 6 -21.59 -54.00 -9.07
C ARG A 6 -20.22 -54.46 -9.62
N ALA A 7 -19.46 -55.20 -8.83
CA ALA A 7 -18.28 -55.92 -9.28
C ALA A 7 -18.66 -57.04 -10.29
N CYS A 8 -17.77 -57.36 -11.23
CA CYS A 8 -17.77 -58.66 -11.88
C CYS A 8 -16.34 -59.13 -12.20
N ARG A 9 -15.93 -60.21 -11.54
CA ARG A 9 -14.76 -61.05 -11.85
C ARG A 9 -15.10 -61.97 -13.01
N ARG A 10 -14.14 -62.21 -13.92
CA ARG A 10 -14.01 -63.51 -14.60
C ARG A 10 -12.55 -63.96 -14.59
N ARG A 11 -12.39 -65.25 -14.31
CA ARG A 11 -11.15 -66.03 -14.10
C ARG A 11 -10.73 -66.78 -15.37
N GLY A 12 -9.44 -67.06 -15.48
CA GLY A 12 -8.86 -68.29 -16.06
C GLY A 12 -8.10 -68.10 -17.38
N ARG A 13 -6.97 -68.76 -17.66
CA ARG A 13 -5.99 -69.58 -16.90
C ARG A 13 -4.75 -69.77 -17.86
N PRO A 14 -3.71 -70.59 -17.54
CA PRO A 14 -2.33 -70.17 -17.26
C PRO A 14 -1.29 -70.61 -18.33
N LEU A 15 -0.02 -70.20 -18.20
CA LEU A 15 1.19 -70.82 -18.80
C LEU A 15 2.45 -70.30 -18.03
N PRO A 16 3.62 -70.97 -18.07
CA PRO A 16 4.06 -71.81 -16.96
C PRO A 16 5.37 -71.39 -16.26
N SER A 17 5.56 -72.03 -15.11
CA SER A 17 6.74 -72.23 -14.24
C SER A 17 8.15 -71.97 -14.79
N LEU A 18 8.96 -71.26 -13.99
CA LEU A 18 10.40 -71.44 -13.74
C LEU A 18 10.70 -71.01 -12.27
N PRO A 19 11.79 -71.51 -11.64
CA PRO A 19 11.83 -72.08 -10.28
C PRO A 19 12.09 -71.07 -9.13
N PRO A 20 11.98 -71.49 -7.85
CA PRO A 20 12.28 -70.62 -6.72
C PRO A 20 13.80 -70.53 -6.55
N LEU A 21 14.40 -69.40 -6.90
CA LEU A 21 15.78 -69.14 -6.53
C LEU A 21 15.80 -68.60 -5.09
N LEU A 22 16.46 -69.39 -4.26
CA LEU A 22 16.75 -69.20 -2.84
C LEU A 22 16.90 -67.75 -2.39
N LEU A 23 16.35 -67.48 -1.20
CA LEU A 23 16.91 -66.52 -0.25
C LEU A 23 18.43 -66.77 -0.14
N LEU A 24 19.23 -65.99 -0.85
CA LEU A 24 20.62 -65.77 -0.47
C LEU A 24 20.57 -64.76 0.69
N LEU A 25 20.58 -65.30 1.91
CA LEU A 25 21.28 -64.67 3.01
C LEU A 25 22.64 -64.25 2.45
N ALA A 26 22.84 -62.94 2.28
CA ALA A 26 24.11 -62.38 1.92
C ALA A 26 25.07 -62.70 3.07
N LEU A 27 25.76 -63.84 2.96
CA LEU A 27 26.98 -64.07 3.71
C LEU A 27 27.96 -62.97 3.29
N PRO A 28 28.48 -62.18 4.24
CA PRO A 28 29.49 -61.19 3.90
C PRO A 28 30.72 -61.93 3.32
N PRO A 29 31.46 -61.32 2.39
CA PRO A 29 32.65 -61.94 1.83
C PRO A 29 33.63 -62.26 2.97
N PRO A 30 34.15 -63.50 3.08
CA PRO A 30 35.14 -63.83 4.08
C PRO A 30 36.47 -63.23 3.60
N GLY A 31 36.89 -62.12 4.20
CA GLY A 31 38.20 -61.54 3.92
C GLY A 31 38.28 -60.02 3.81
N GLY A 32 37.24 -59.27 4.20
CA GLY A 32 37.40 -57.83 4.46
C GLY A 32 38.22 -57.61 5.74
N PRO A 33 39.16 -56.65 5.78
CA PRO A 33 39.97 -56.39 6.96
C PRO A 33 39.07 -56.09 8.18
N PRO A 34 39.36 -56.64 9.37
CA PRO A 34 38.58 -56.36 10.57
C PRO A 34 38.91 -54.96 11.04
N GLY A 35 38.14 -53.96 10.61
CA GLY A 35 38.35 -52.59 11.08
C GLY A 35 37.95 -51.52 10.09
N ALA A 36 36.64 -51.34 9.94
CA ALA A 36 36.06 -50.00 9.95
C ALA A 36 34.58 -50.16 10.29
N ALA A 37 34.29 -50.56 11.53
CA ALA A 37 33.07 -50.05 12.14
C ALA A 37 33.13 -48.54 11.95
N ALA A 38 32.16 -47.96 11.25
CA ALA A 38 32.11 -46.51 11.10
C ALA A 38 32.35 -45.91 12.49
N TYR A 39 33.38 -45.08 12.63
CA TYR A 39 33.82 -44.56 13.93
C TYR A 39 32.68 -43.84 14.67
N PHE A 40 31.68 -43.38 13.90
CA PHE A 40 30.43 -42.84 14.37
C PHE A 40 29.27 -43.77 14.00
N PRO A 41 28.23 -43.87 14.86
CA PRO A 41 26.98 -44.52 14.49
C PRO A 41 26.39 -43.85 13.23
N GLU A 42 25.63 -44.61 12.44
CA GLU A 42 24.77 -44.03 11.39
C GLU A 42 24.00 -42.83 11.96
N GLU A 43 23.89 -41.79 11.14
CA GLU A 43 23.37 -40.50 11.54
C GLU A 43 22.01 -40.65 12.25
N ARG A 44 21.96 -40.23 13.52
CA ARG A 44 20.78 -40.41 14.39
C ARG A 44 19.52 -39.74 13.83
N TRP A 45 19.71 -38.78 12.93
CA TRP A 45 18.66 -38.06 12.22
C TRP A 45 18.55 -38.64 10.82
N SER A 46 17.92 -39.82 10.74
CA SER A 46 17.45 -40.42 9.50
C SER A 46 15.92 -40.42 9.52
N PRO A 47 15.24 -39.62 8.67
CA PRO A 47 15.81 -38.79 7.61
C PRO A 47 16.55 -37.54 8.13
N GLU A 48 17.49 -37.03 7.31
CA GLU A 48 18.24 -35.81 7.58
C GLU A 48 17.31 -34.64 7.96
N SER A 49 17.75 -33.80 8.90
CA SER A 49 17.01 -32.59 9.26
C SER A 49 16.91 -31.61 8.09
N PRO A 50 15.85 -30.80 7.97
CA PRO A 50 15.76 -29.76 6.94
C PRO A 50 16.93 -28.78 6.99
N LEU A 51 17.31 -28.24 5.82
CA LEU A 51 18.29 -27.15 5.74
C LEU A 51 17.78 -25.94 6.53
N GLN A 52 18.71 -25.27 7.21
CA GLN A 52 18.41 -23.99 7.84
C GLN A 52 18.18 -22.92 6.76
N GLU A 53 17.26 -21.99 7.03
CA GLU A 53 17.05 -20.80 6.21
C GLU A 53 18.37 -19.99 6.06
N PRO A 54 18.55 -19.17 5.02
CA PRO A 54 19.76 -18.39 4.87
C PRO A 54 19.90 -17.29 5.94
N ARG A 55 21.11 -16.75 6.13
CA ARG A 55 21.33 -15.57 6.97
C ARG A 55 21.05 -14.30 6.17
N VAL A 56 20.21 -13.43 6.69
CA VAL A 56 19.82 -12.18 6.01
C VAL A 56 20.20 -10.98 6.86
N LEU A 57 20.86 -9.98 6.28
CA LEU A 57 20.98 -8.66 6.88
C LEU A 57 19.94 -7.71 6.26
N ILE A 58 19.10 -7.09 7.08
CA ILE A 58 18.17 -6.05 6.64
C ILE A 58 18.84 -4.69 6.92
N ALA A 59 19.09 -3.92 5.88
CA ALA A 59 19.64 -2.58 5.94
C ALA A 59 18.53 -1.54 5.80
N LEU A 60 18.31 -0.76 6.85
CA LEU A 60 17.31 0.31 6.92
C LEU A 60 18.01 1.66 7.08
N LEU A 61 17.83 2.54 6.09
CA LEU A 61 18.30 3.93 6.15
C LEU A 61 17.09 4.84 6.38
N ALA A 62 17.17 5.73 7.35
CA ALA A 62 16.07 6.63 7.67
C ALA A 62 16.56 8.06 7.86
N ARG A 63 15.87 8.99 7.19
CA ARG A 63 16.01 10.43 7.37
C ARG A 63 14.62 11.05 7.33
N ASN A 64 14.22 11.75 8.38
CA ASN A 64 12.91 12.42 8.48
C ASN A 64 11.69 11.49 8.22
N ALA A 65 11.77 10.25 8.70
CA ALA A 65 10.80 9.19 8.46
C ALA A 65 9.92 8.88 9.68
N ALA A 66 9.88 9.73 10.72
CA ALA A 66 9.15 9.43 11.97
C ALA A 66 7.66 9.11 11.72
N HIS A 67 7.06 9.77 10.74
CA HIS A 67 5.67 9.58 10.32
C HIS A 67 5.42 8.19 9.69
N ALA A 68 6.42 7.61 9.02
CA ALA A 68 6.31 6.36 8.27
C ALA A 68 6.76 5.13 9.07
N LEU A 69 7.77 5.32 9.92
CA LEU A 69 8.44 4.25 10.66
C LEU A 69 7.50 3.31 11.41
N PRO A 70 6.43 3.76 12.12
CA PRO A 70 5.55 2.82 12.80
C PRO A 70 4.98 1.75 11.87
N ALA A 71 4.50 2.12 10.68
CA ALA A 71 3.95 1.16 9.72
C ALA A 71 5.03 0.34 9.02
N THR A 72 6.16 0.97 8.64
CA THR A 72 7.29 0.29 8.00
C THR A 72 7.93 -0.77 8.92
N LEU A 73 8.20 -0.42 10.16
CA LEU A 73 8.78 -1.34 11.17
C LEU A 73 7.80 -2.47 11.50
N GLY A 74 6.50 -2.17 11.60
CA GLY A 74 5.47 -3.20 11.74
C GLY A 74 5.47 -4.19 10.58
N ALA A 75 5.64 -3.72 9.35
CA ALA A 75 5.77 -4.57 8.16
C ALA A 75 7.02 -5.47 8.23
N LEU A 76 8.17 -4.91 8.65
CA LEU A 76 9.42 -5.67 8.82
C LEU A 76 9.30 -6.76 9.90
N GLU A 77 8.65 -6.47 11.03
CA GLU A 77 8.44 -7.44 12.11
C GLU A 77 7.61 -8.66 11.69
N ARG A 78 6.75 -8.46 10.68
CA ARG A 78 5.83 -9.47 10.15
C ARG A 78 6.43 -10.30 9.02
N LEU A 79 7.63 -9.98 8.54
CA LEU A 79 8.33 -10.86 7.59
C LEU A 79 8.54 -12.24 8.20
N ARG A 80 8.13 -13.29 7.48
CA ARG A 80 8.27 -14.69 7.88
C ARG A 80 9.67 -15.19 7.55
N HIS A 81 10.65 -14.71 8.32
CA HIS A 81 12.01 -15.21 8.32
C HIS A 81 12.47 -15.42 9.76
N PRO A 82 13.18 -16.53 10.09
CA PRO A 82 13.76 -16.73 11.41
C PRO A 82 14.56 -15.52 11.88
N ARG A 83 14.21 -14.96 13.05
CA ARG A 83 14.81 -13.71 13.55
C ARG A 83 16.22 -13.94 14.06
N GLU A 84 16.49 -15.11 14.61
CA GLU A 84 17.81 -15.61 15.00
C GLU A 84 18.78 -15.78 13.82
N ARG A 85 18.28 -15.69 12.58
CA ARG A 85 19.04 -15.66 11.33
C ARG A 85 18.89 -14.36 10.55
N THR A 86 18.22 -13.38 11.13
CA THR A 86 18.05 -12.04 10.57
C THR A 86 18.83 -11.04 11.41
N ALA A 87 19.75 -10.31 10.78
CA ALA A 87 20.46 -9.20 11.38
C ALA A 87 19.85 -7.86 10.93
N LEU A 88 19.90 -6.86 11.79
CA LEU A 88 19.46 -5.50 11.49
C LEU A 88 20.65 -4.57 11.42
N TRP A 89 20.72 -3.78 10.35
CA TRP A 89 21.67 -2.68 10.20
C TRP A 89 20.87 -1.40 9.98
N VAL A 90 20.85 -0.52 10.96
CA VAL A 90 20.00 0.67 10.93
C VAL A 90 20.84 1.91 11.12
N ALA A 91 20.74 2.83 10.16
CA ALA A 91 21.40 4.13 10.22
C ALA A 91 20.37 5.25 10.08
N THR A 92 20.59 6.33 10.82
CA THR A 92 19.78 7.53 10.73
C THR A 92 20.62 8.76 10.97
N ASP A 93 20.37 9.80 10.17
CA ASP A 93 21.11 11.05 10.15
C ASP A 93 20.24 12.18 9.62
N HIS A 94 20.72 13.43 9.75
CA HIS A 94 20.09 14.63 9.16
C HIS A 94 18.58 14.73 9.43
N ASN A 95 18.19 14.41 10.66
CA ASN A 95 16.82 14.42 11.13
C ASN A 95 16.46 15.79 11.72
N SER A 96 15.36 16.33 11.25
CA SER A 96 14.64 17.47 11.82
C SER A 96 13.37 17.04 12.57
N ASP A 97 13.00 15.76 12.51
CA ASP A 97 11.88 15.16 13.22
C ASP A 97 12.33 14.11 14.26
N ASN A 98 11.38 13.34 14.80
CA ASN A 98 11.63 12.34 15.84
C ASN A 98 12.14 10.97 15.32
N THR A 99 12.69 10.89 14.11
CA THR A 99 13.13 9.61 13.48
C THR A 99 14.11 8.84 14.38
N SER A 100 15.15 9.52 14.90
CA SER A 100 16.14 8.92 15.79
C SER A 100 15.49 8.30 17.04
N THR A 101 14.46 8.95 17.59
CA THR A 101 13.76 8.51 18.81
C THR A 101 12.91 7.26 18.54
N VAL A 102 12.12 7.27 17.46
CA VAL A 102 11.27 6.12 17.09
C VAL A 102 12.11 4.87 16.80
N LEU A 103 13.22 5.04 16.07
CA LEU A 103 14.14 3.93 15.80
C LEU A 103 14.81 3.42 17.07
N ARG A 104 15.23 4.32 17.97
CA ARG A 104 15.84 3.92 19.25
C ARG A 104 14.87 3.10 20.09
N GLU A 105 13.62 3.54 20.22
CA GLU A 105 12.57 2.82 20.94
C GLU A 105 12.41 1.40 20.39
N TRP A 106 12.26 1.28 19.07
CA TRP A 106 12.11 0.00 18.38
C TRP A 106 13.33 -0.91 18.57
N LEU A 107 14.53 -0.40 18.32
CA LEU A 107 15.77 -1.19 18.35
C LEU A 107 16.09 -1.71 19.74
N VAL A 108 15.85 -0.92 20.79
CA VAL A 108 16.00 -1.36 22.18
C VAL A 108 15.06 -2.53 22.47
N ALA A 109 13.81 -2.45 22.01
CA ALA A 109 12.81 -3.49 22.24
C ALA A 109 13.10 -4.79 21.45
N VAL A 110 13.59 -4.70 20.21
CA VAL A 110 13.81 -5.87 19.36
C VAL A 110 15.23 -6.45 19.42
N LYS A 111 16.18 -5.79 20.09
CA LYS A 111 17.60 -6.18 20.13
C LYS A 111 17.84 -7.66 20.41
N ASN A 112 17.09 -8.24 21.36
CA ASN A 112 17.26 -9.63 21.80
C ASN A 112 16.45 -10.64 20.97
N LEU A 113 15.66 -10.17 20.01
CA LEU A 113 14.83 -11.01 19.14
C LEU A 113 15.55 -11.36 17.83
N TYR A 114 16.42 -10.47 17.35
CA TYR A 114 17.18 -10.62 16.11
C TYR A 114 18.58 -11.17 16.37
N HIS A 115 19.20 -11.76 15.35
CA HIS A 115 20.56 -12.31 15.42
C HIS A 115 21.59 -11.29 15.91
N SER A 116 21.52 -10.09 15.34
CA SER A 116 22.32 -8.95 15.73
C SER A 116 21.63 -7.66 15.32
N VAL A 117 21.96 -6.57 16.03
CA VAL A 117 21.47 -5.23 15.72
C VAL A 117 22.66 -4.27 15.73
N GLU A 118 22.94 -3.68 14.58
CA GLU A 118 23.89 -2.59 14.42
C GLU A 118 23.12 -1.26 14.31
N TRP A 119 23.39 -0.35 15.23
CA TRP A 119 22.72 0.94 15.34
C TRP A 119 23.71 2.08 15.10
N ARG A 120 23.41 2.94 14.13
CA ARG A 120 24.25 4.08 13.72
C ARG A 120 23.46 5.40 13.71
N PRO A 121 23.23 6.00 14.90
CA PRO A 121 22.60 7.31 14.98
C PRO A 121 23.60 8.44 14.73
N ALA A 122 23.18 9.47 14.02
CA ALA A 122 23.85 10.77 13.96
C ALA A 122 22.80 11.87 14.14
N GLU A 123 22.85 12.58 15.28
CA GLU A 123 21.89 13.67 15.54
C GLU A 123 22.30 14.98 14.84
N GLU A 124 23.57 15.13 14.49
CA GLU A 124 24.09 16.30 13.78
C GLU A 124 25.01 15.87 12.61
N PRO A 125 25.04 16.64 11.50
CA PRO A 125 24.20 17.82 11.25
C PRO A 125 22.76 17.42 10.88
N ARG A 126 21.79 18.32 11.09
CA ARG A 126 20.37 18.09 10.75
C ARG A 126 20.04 18.31 9.27
N SER A 127 20.92 18.98 8.53
CA SER A 127 20.74 19.35 7.14
C SER A 127 22.06 19.33 6.39
N TYR A 128 22.01 19.19 5.06
CA TYR A 128 23.18 19.32 4.21
C TYR A 128 23.43 20.80 3.86
N PRO A 129 24.70 21.24 3.72
CA PRO A 129 24.99 22.65 3.39
C PRO A 129 24.46 23.11 2.03
N ASP A 130 24.32 22.17 1.10
CA ASP A 130 23.91 22.38 -0.30
C ASP A 130 22.43 22.02 -0.55
N GLU A 131 21.64 21.76 0.49
CA GLU A 131 20.22 21.43 0.34
C GLU A 131 19.30 22.66 0.45
N GLU A 132 18.23 22.71 -0.36
CA GLU A 132 17.24 23.78 -0.32
C GLU A 132 16.09 23.48 0.66
N GLY A 133 15.97 22.21 1.06
CA GLY A 133 14.91 21.70 1.92
C GLY A 133 15.06 20.20 2.15
N PRO A 134 14.26 19.61 3.06
CA PRO A 134 14.42 18.23 3.50
C PRO A 134 14.21 17.18 2.39
N LYS A 135 13.53 17.56 1.31
CA LYS A 135 13.29 16.71 0.13
C LYS A 135 14.25 16.98 -1.03
N HIS A 136 15.17 17.93 -0.90
CA HIS A 136 16.22 18.13 -1.89
C HIS A 136 17.22 16.96 -1.82
N TRP A 137 17.52 16.40 -2.99
CA TRP A 137 18.58 15.43 -3.18
C TRP A 137 19.81 16.11 -3.78
N SER A 138 20.62 16.72 -2.91
CA SER A 138 21.89 17.33 -3.28
C SER A 138 22.99 16.28 -3.48
N ASP A 139 24.08 16.67 -4.14
CA ASP A 139 25.23 15.78 -4.37
C ASP A 139 25.81 15.28 -3.05
N SER A 140 25.92 16.15 -2.03
CA SER A 140 26.40 15.76 -0.70
C SER A 140 25.52 14.69 -0.06
N ARG A 141 24.19 14.78 -0.25
CA ARG A 141 23.24 13.77 0.23
C ARG A 141 23.37 12.46 -0.53
N TYR A 142 23.45 12.49 -1.86
CA TYR A 142 23.65 11.27 -2.65
C TYR A 142 24.93 10.55 -2.23
N GLU A 143 26.03 11.28 -2.10
CA GLU A 143 27.30 10.73 -1.64
C GLU A 143 27.19 10.07 -0.27
N HIS A 144 26.54 10.74 0.68
CA HIS A 144 26.36 10.22 2.04
C HIS A 144 25.54 8.94 2.06
N VAL A 145 24.40 8.91 1.37
CA VAL A 145 23.54 7.71 1.28
C VAL A 145 24.28 6.56 0.60
N MET A 146 25.06 6.82 -0.45
CA MET A 146 25.89 5.80 -1.10
C MET A 146 26.95 5.23 -0.14
N LYS A 147 27.61 6.07 0.66
CA LYS A 147 28.55 5.64 1.70
C LYS A 147 27.88 4.76 2.76
N LEU A 148 26.66 5.09 3.19
CA LEU A 148 25.90 4.27 4.13
C LEU A 148 25.50 2.92 3.54
N ARG A 149 24.98 2.90 2.30
CA ARG A 149 24.66 1.64 1.61
C ARG A 149 25.90 0.77 1.41
N GLN A 150 27.03 1.38 1.09
CA GLN A 150 28.31 0.69 1.00
C GLN A 150 28.76 0.10 2.34
N ALA A 151 28.60 0.85 3.44
CA ALA A 151 28.94 0.38 4.78
C ALA A 151 28.04 -0.79 5.22
N ALA A 152 26.74 -0.74 4.92
CA ALA A 152 25.82 -1.84 5.17
C ALA A 152 26.20 -3.10 4.36
N LEU A 153 26.50 -2.94 3.07
CA LEU A 153 26.96 -4.04 2.20
C LEU A 153 28.26 -4.66 2.71
N LYS A 154 29.20 -3.85 3.17
CA LYS A 154 30.45 -4.33 3.79
C LYS A 154 30.15 -5.11 5.07
N SER A 155 29.31 -4.56 5.95
CA SER A 155 28.96 -5.21 7.23
C SER A 155 28.29 -6.57 7.01
N ALA A 156 27.41 -6.69 6.01
CA ALA A 156 26.81 -7.96 5.62
C ALA A 156 27.85 -9.00 5.17
N ARG A 157 28.85 -8.59 4.37
CA ARG A 157 29.95 -9.46 3.94
C ARG A 157 30.84 -9.87 5.11
N ASP A 158 31.20 -8.93 5.97
CA ASP A 158 32.09 -9.15 7.12
C ASP A 158 31.47 -10.12 8.14
N MET A 159 30.15 -10.13 8.29
CA MET A 159 29.41 -11.08 9.13
C MET A 159 28.98 -12.37 8.41
N TRP A 160 29.39 -12.55 7.16
CA TRP A 160 29.07 -13.72 6.34
C TRP A 160 27.56 -13.90 6.11
N ALA A 161 26.79 -12.81 5.99
CA ALA A 161 25.38 -12.92 5.60
C ALA A 161 25.27 -13.54 4.20
N ASP A 162 24.27 -14.39 4.01
CA ASP A 162 23.97 -15.01 2.71
C ASP A 162 23.29 -14.00 1.77
N TYR A 163 22.47 -13.12 2.35
CA TYR A 163 21.76 -12.07 1.64
C TYR A 163 21.77 -10.75 2.41
N ILE A 164 21.64 -9.65 1.67
CA ILE A 164 21.30 -8.33 2.22
C ILE A 164 20.03 -7.79 1.56
N LEU A 165 19.04 -7.39 2.36
CA LEU A 165 17.84 -6.69 1.92
C LEU A 165 17.98 -5.20 2.26
N PHE A 166 18.02 -4.34 1.25
CA PHE A 166 17.89 -2.90 1.45
C PHE A 166 16.43 -2.52 1.52
N VAL A 167 16.07 -1.65 2.47
CA VAL A 167 14.70 -1.15 2.67
C VAL A 167 14.75 0.35 2.97
N ASP A 168 14.02 1.14 2.17
CA ASP A 168 13.75 2.55 2.49
C ASP A 168 12.70 2.67 3.62
N ALA A 169 12.85 3.66 4.49
CA ALA A 169 12.05 3.80 5.72
C ALA A 169 10.55 4.11 5.51
N ASP A 170 10.13 4.37 4.28
CA ASP A 170 8.76 4.65 3.85
C ASP A 170 8.16 3.56 2.94
N ASN A 171 8.83 2.41 2.81
CA ASN A 171 8.31 1.27 2.04
C ASN A 171 7.52 0.30 2.92
N LEU A 172 6.27 0.04 2.53
CA LEU A 172 5.37 -0.89 3.21
C LEU A 172 5.45 -2.29 2.61
N ILE A 173 6.32 -3.15 3.14
CA ILE A 173 6.46 -4.56 2.70
C ILE A 173 5.35 -5.43 3.33
N LEU A 174 4.14 -5.38 2.76
CA LEU A 174 2.96 -6.00 3.35
C LEU A 174 2.91 -7.53 3.23
N ASN A 175 3.56 -8.12 2.23
CA ASN A 175 3.59 -9.57 2.07
C ASN A 175 4.64 -10.19 3.01
N PRO A 176 4.23 -11.00 4.01
CA PRO A 176 5.15 -11.62 4.95
C PRO A 176 6.18 -12.55 4.30
N ASP A 177 5.88 -13.14 3.15
CA ASP A 177 6.75 -14.11 2.46
C ASP A 177 7.74 -13.44 1.50
N THR A 178 7.83 -12.10 1.50
CA THR A 178 8.66 -11.35 0.54
C THR A 178 10.10 -11.87 0.47
N LEU A 179 10.74 -12.13 1.61
CA LEU A 179 12.12 -12.63 1.62
C LEU A 179 12.24 -14.01 0.94
N THR A 180 11.43 -14.99 1.36
CA THR A 180 11.42 -16.34 0.80
C THR A 180 11.13 -16.33 -0.70
N LEU A 181 10.15 -15.53 -1.13
CA LEU A 181 9.78 -15.39 -2.55
C LEU A 181 10.95 -14.83 -3.37
N LEU A 182 11.61 -13.77 -2.90
CA LEU A 182 12.75 -13.18 -3.61
C LEU A 182 13.97 -14.12 -3.63
N ILE A 183 14.26 -14.80 -2.52
CA ILE A 183 15.30 -15.82 -2.40
C ILE A 183 15.07 -16.94 -3.43
N SER A 184 13.82 -17.37 -3.60
CA SER A 184 13.44 -18.44 -4.53
C SER A 184 13.66 -18.09 -6.01
N GLU A 185 13.71 -16.80 -6.37
CA GLU A 185 14.00 -16.38 -7.75
C GLU A 185 15.46 -16.66 -8.16
N ASN A 186 16.33 -16.95 -7.18
CA ASN A 186 17.75 -17.27 -7.37
C ASN A 186 18.44 -16.25 -8.29
N LYS A 187 18.28 -14.96 -8.00
CA LYS A 187 18.91 -13.84 -8.73
C LYS A 187 19.93 -13.13 -7.85
N THR A 188 20.97 -12.59 -8.47
CA THR A 188 22.00 -11.85 -7.72
C THR A 188 21.46 -10.55 -7.15
N VAL A 189 20.65 -9.80 -7.92
CA VAL A 189 19.94 -8.60 -7.45
C VAL A 189 18.48 -8.70 -7.90
N VAL A 190 17.55 -8.67 -6.94
CA VAL A 190 16.11 -8.77 -7.22
C VAL A 190 15.29 -7.88 -6.31
N ALA A 191 14.35 -7.14 -6.87
CA ALA A 191 13.41 -6.29 -6.15
C ALA A 191 11.99 -6.87 -6.18
N PRO A 192 11.24 -6.80 -5.06
CA PRO A 192 9.80 -6.94 -5.12
C PRO A 192 9.20 -5.72 -5.81
N MET A 193 8.28 -5.90 -6.74
CA MET A 193 7.55 -4.78 -7.33
C MET A 193 6.60 -4.20 -6.30
N LEU A 194 6.88 -2.98 -5.86
CA LEU A 194 6.07 -2.23 -4.91
C LEU A 194 5.06 -1.36 -5.67
N ASP A 195 3.82 -1.34 -5.20
CA ASP A 195 2.74 -0.56 -5.78
C ASP A 195 2.76 0.89 -5.25
N SER A 196 2.65 1.85 -6.16
CA SER A 196 2.47 3.27 -5.82
C SER A 196 1.28 3.86 -6.55
N ARG A 197 0.94 5.11 -6.23
CA ARG A 197 0.03 5.92 -7.04
C ARG A 197 0.60 6.13 -8.45
N ALA A 198 -0.32 6.24 -9.42
CA ALA A 198 -0.03 6.54 -10.82
C ALA A 198 0.95 5.54 -11.48
N ALA A 199 1.86 6.05 -12.33
CA ALA A 199 2.81 5.25 -13.10
C ALA A 199 4.25 5.34 -12.57
N TYR A 200 4.42 5.65 -11.29
CA TYR A 200 5.68 5.52 -10.57
C TYR A 200 5.88 4.07 -10.10
N SER A 201 7.14 3.68 -9.86
CA SER A 201 7.51 2.34 -9.40
C SER A 201 8.98 2.29 -9.00
N ASN A 202 9.33 1.28 -8.21
CA ASN A 202 10.69 1.02 -7.75
C ASN A 202 11.62 0.35 -8.80
N PHE A 203 11.34 0.52 -10.09
CA PHE A 203 12.11 -0.07 -11.19
C PHE A 203 11.92 0.71 -12.50
N TRP A 204 12.89 0.61 -13.41
CA TRP A 204 12.80 1.13 -14.78
C TRP A 204 12.87 0.01 -15.80
N CYS A 205 12.08 0.05 -16.89
CA CYS A 205 12.18 -0.92 -17.99
C CYS A 205 13.13 -0.51 -19.12
N GLY A 206 13.74 0.66 -19.03
CA GLY A 206 14.63 1.18 -20.04
C GLY A 206 15.47 2.30 -19.48
N MET A 207 16.65 2.47 -20.07
CA MET A 207 17.60 3.50 -19.71
C MET A 207 18.22 4.09 -20.99
N THR A 208 18.53 5.37 -21.00
CA THR A 208 19.25 6.02 -22.10
C THR A 208 20.75 5.68 -22.04
N SER A 209 21.51 6.05 -23.07
CA SER A 209 22.97 5.89 -23.07
C SER A 209 23.67 6.67 -21.94
N GLN A 210 23.02 7.70 -21.43
CA GLN A 210 23.49 8.57 -20.33
C GLN A 210 22.95 8.14 -18.96
N GLY A 211 22.36 6.95 -18.83
CA GLY A 211 21.90 6.42 -17.53
C GLY A 211 20.52 6.92 -17.07
N TYR A 212 19.81 7.71 -17.87
CA TYR A 212 18.51 8.25 -17.48
C TYR A 212 17.34 7.32 -17.81
N TYR A 213 16.24 7.49 -17.07
CA TYR A 213 14.98 6.80 -17.30
C TYR A 213 14.51 6.85 -18.76
N LYS A 214 14.08 5.70 -19.29
CA LYS A 214 13.40 5.58 -20.58
C LYS A 214 12.18 4.66 -20.47
N ARG A 215 10.99 5.21 -20.72
CA ARG A 215 9.73 4.40 -20.78
C ARG A 215 9.82 3.43 -21.96
N THR A 216 9.45 2.17 -21.72
CA THR A 216 9.35 1.15 -22.77
C THR A 216 7.95 0.53 -22.81
N PRO A 217 7.54 -0.09 -23.93
CA PRO A 217 6.22 -0.76 -24.02
C PRO A 217 6.01 -1.88 -23.00
N ALA A 218 7.10 -2.46 -22.47
CA ALA A 218 7.03 -3.50 -21.44
C ALA A 218 6.60 -2.96 -20.06
N TYR A 219 6.79 -1.67 -19.81
CA TYR A 219 6.59 -1.08 -18.47
C TYR A 219 5.15 -1.24 -17.96
N ILE A 220 4.16 -0.78 -18.74
CA ILE A 220 2.77 -0.77 -18.29
C ILE A 220 2.23 -2.20 -18.03
N PRO A 221 2.45 -3.18 -18.93
CA PRO A 221 2.03 -4.56 -18.67
C PRO A 221 2.68 -5.20 -17.43
N ILE A 222 3.95 -4.90 -17.15
CA ILE A 222 4.62 -5.38 -15.93
C ILE A 222 4.03 -4.66 -14.70
N ARG A 223 3.90 -3.34 -14.75
CA ARG A 223 3.42 -2.51 -13.62
C ARG A 223 1.99 -2.84 -13.22
N LYS A 224 1.11 -3.09 -14.19
CA LYS A 224 -0.30 -3.47 -13.97
C LYS A 224 -0.48 -4.96 -13.65
N ARG A 225 0.61 -5.74 -13.66
CA ARG A 225 0.61 -7.20 -13.53
C ARG A 225 -0.21 -7.93 -14.63
N ASP A 226 -0.40 -7.31 -15.79
CA ASP A 226 -0.93 -7.98 -16.99
C ASP A 226 0.05 -9.07 -17.47
N ARG A 227 1.35 -8.81 -17.28
CA ARG A 227 2.43 -9.80 -17.41
C ARG A 227 3.04 -10.06 -16.04
N ARG A 228 2.83 -11.26 -15.50
CA ARG A 228 3.38 -11.70 -14.20
C ARG A 228 4.67 -12.49 -14.38
N GLY A 229 5.68 -12.22 -13.57
CA GLY A 229 6.98 -12.87 -13.66
C GLY A 229 8.08 -12.15 -12.87
N CYS A 230 9.32 -12.57 -13.12
CA CYS A 230 10.53 -11.91 -12.66
C CYS A 230 11.30 -11.43 -13.90
N PHE A 231 11.40 -10.11 -14.08
CA PHE A 231 11.83 -9.49 -15.33
C PHE A 231 13.20 -8.84 -15.17
N ALA A 232 14.09 -9.07 -16.14
CA ALA A 232 15.33 -8.32 -16.27
C ALA A 232 15.01 -6.85 -16.54
N VAL A 233 15.58 -5.96 -15.73
CA VAL A 233 15.40 -4.52 -15.81
C VAL A 233 16.73 -3.80 -15.61
N PRO A 234 16.97 -2.67 -16.28
CA PRO A 234 18.21 -1.91 -16.15
C PRO A 234 18.38 -1.24 -14.77
N MET A 235 17.33 -1.12 -13.95
CA MET A 235 17.43 -0.50 -12.63
C MET A 235 16.28 -0.95 -11.71
N VAL A 236 16.63 -1.24 -10.45
CA VAL A 236 15.70 -1.36 -9.32
C VAL A 236 16.19 -0.50 -8.16
N HIS A 237 15.28 0.01 -7.34
CA HIS A 237 15.64 0.85 -6.19
C HIS A 237 14.70 0.66 -5.00
N SER A 238 14.97 1.39 -3.93
CA SER A 238 14.23 1.49 -2.66
C SER A 238 14.10 0.22 -1.82
N THR A 239 13.61 -0.88 -2.38
CA THR A 239 13.67 -2.18 -1.71
C THR A 239 14.13 -3.25 -2.69
N PHE A 240 15.22 -3.93 -2.35
CA PHE A 240 15.79 -5.00 -3.16
C PHE A 240 16.73 -5.88 -2.34
N LEU A 241 16.84 -7.14 -2.76
CA LEU A 241 17.65 -8.18 -2.17
C LEU A 241 18.90 -8.42 -3.03
N ILE A 242 20.06 -8.57 -2.40
CA ILE A 242 21.30 -9.03 -3.03
C ILE A 242 21.69 -10.40 -2.47
N ASP A 243 21.96 -11.36 -3.35
CA ASP A 243 22.55 -12.67 -2.99
C ASP A 243 24.08 -12.56 -2.91
N LEU A 244 24.61 -12.57 -1.69
CA LEU A 244 26.03 -12.39 -1.40
C LEU A 244 26.84 -13.68 -1.58
N ARG A 245 26.18 -14.83 -1.71
CA ARG A 245 26.83 -16.12 -1.94
C ARG A 245 27.36 -16.25 -3.37
N LYS A 246 26.81 -15.46 -4.31
CA LYS A 246 27.25 -15.46 -5.72
C LYS A 246 28.51 -14.64 -5.87
N SER A 247 29.54 -15.21 -6.50
CA SER A 247 30.85 -14.56 -6.71
C SER A 247 30.74 -13.20 -7.39
N ALA A 248 29.83 -13.06 -8.37
CA ALA A 248 29.58 -11.80 -9.08
C ALA A 248 29.16 -10.64 -8.15
N SER A 249 28.49 -10.94 -7.02
CA SER A 249 28.08 -9.92 -6.04
C SER A 249 29.26 -9.21 -5.38
N ARG A 250 30.47 -9.79 -5.40
CA ARG A 250 31.69 -9.20 -4.80
C ARG A 250 32.11 -7.92 -5.51
N ASN A 251 31.79 -7.79 -6.79
CA ASN A 251 32.15 -6.64 -7.62
C ASN A 251 31.12 -5.50 -7.52
N LEU A 252 30.00 -5.71 -6.79
CA LEU A 252 29.01 -4.68 -6.54
C LEU A 252 29.50 -3.69 -5.48
N ALA A 253 29.33 -2.40 -5.76
CA ALA A 253 29.64 -1.30 -4.87
C ALA A 253 28.62 -0.16 -5.05
N PHE A 254 28.30 0.51 -3.94
CA PHE A 254 27.56 1.78 -3.94
C PHE A 254 28.51 2.97 -3.92
N TYR A 255 29.70 2.81 -3.29
CA TYR A 255 30.68 3.89 -3.15
C TYR A 255 32.11 3.31 -2.97
N PRO A 256 33.17 3.98 -3.46
CA PRO A 256 33.12 5.10 -4.42
C PRO A 256 32.51 4.66 -5.76
N PRO A 257 31.99 5.60 -6.58
CA PRO A 257 31.59 5.27 -7.95
C PRO A 257 32.72 4.58 -8.72
N HIS A 258 32.35 3.77 -9.71
CA HIS A 258 33.33 3.14 -10.59
C HIS A 258 34.22 4.20 -11.27
N PRO A 259 35.54 3.96 -11.46
CA PRO A 259 36.43 4.95 -12.08
C PRO A 259 35.96 5.48 -13.45
N ASP A 260 35.32 4.63 -14.25
CA ASP A 260 34.76 4.99 -15.56
C ASP A 260 33.36 5.65 -15.50
N TYR A 261 32.85 5.98 -14.31
CA TYR A 261 31.53 6.56 -14.15
C TYR A 261 31.48 8.00 -14.69
N THR A 262 30.59 8.25 -15.65
CA THR A 262 30.43 9.55 -16.33
C THR A 262 28.97 10.01 -16.39
N TRP A 263 28.06 9.30 -15.74
CA TRP A 263 26.64 9.63 -15.71
C TRP A 263 26.31 10.59 -14.55
N SER A 264 25.04 10.96 -14.43
CA SER A 264 24.56 11.84 -13.35
C SER A 264 24.83 11.28 -11.97
N PHE A 265 25.24 12.14 -11.05
CA PHE A 265 25.55 11.72 -9.69
C PHE A 265 24.25 11.50 -8.88
N ASP A 266 23.78 10.26 -8.87
CA ASP A 266 22.53 9.81 -8.27
C ASP A 266 22.75 8.38 -7.76
N ASP A 267 22.28 8.07 -6.55
CA ASP A 267 22.60 6.81 -5.87
C ASP A 267 22.08 5.57 -6.60
N ILE A 268 20.91 5.67 -7.24
CA ILE A 268 20.29 4.56 -7.96
C ILE A 268 20.93 4.38 -9.34
N ILE A 269 21.34 5.47 -9.99
CA ILE A 269 22.04 5.42 -11.29
C ILE A 269 23.48 4.91 -11.10
N VAL A 270 24.20 5.37 -10.07
CA VAL A 270 25.55 4.90 -9.72
C VAL A 270 25.54 3.40 -9.44
N PHE A 271 24.58 2.92 -8.64
CA PHE A 271 24.47 1.49 -8.35
C PHE A 271 24.08 0.67 -9.59
N ALA A 272 23.19 1.18 -10.45
CA ALA A 272 22.86 0.53 -11.71
C ALA A 272 24.09 0.41 -12.64
N PHE A 273 24.94 1.43 -12.68
CA PHE A 273 26.21 1.38 -13.39
C PHE A 273 27.17 0.36 -12.77
N SER A 274 27.29 0.30 -11.43
CA SER A 274 28.09 -0.73 -10.76
C SER A 274 27.63 -2.14 -11.13
N CYS A 275 26.31 -2.41 -11.12
CA CYS A 275 25.74 -3.68 -11.57
C CYS A 275 26.12 -3.97 -13.03
N LYS A 276 26.04 -2.97 -13.92
CA LYS A 276 26.41 -3.11 -15.33
C LYS A 276 27.89 -3.48 -15.49
N GLN A 277 28.81 -2.78 -14.82
CA GLN A 277 30.25 -3.06 -14.89
C GLN A 277 30.63 -4.41 -14.30
N ALA A 278 29.88 -4.87 -13.28
CA ALA A 278 30.04 -6.19 -12.68
C ALA A 278 29.38 -7.32 -13.49
N GLU A 279 28.75 -7.01 -14.64
CA GLU A 279 27.96 -7.94 -15.45
C GLU A 279 26.81 -8.61 -14.66
N VAL A 280 26.24 -7.89 -13.70
CA VAL A 280 25.14 -8.35 -12.85
C VAL A 280 23.81 -7.76 -13.33
N GLN A 281 22.92 -8.63 -13.82
CA GLN A 281 21.56 -8.25 -14.20
C GLN A 281 20.68 -8.03 -12.95
N MET A 282 20.02 -6.87 -12.90
CA MET A 282 18.97 -6.59 -11.92
C MET A 282 17.61 -7.13 -12.39
N TYR A 283 16.77 -7.54 -11.44
CA TYR A 283 15.45 -8.11 -11.71
C TYR A 283 14.36 -7.46 -10.86
N VAL A 284 13.16 -7.32 -11.40
CA VAL A 284 11.96 -6.97 -10.66
C VAL A 284 10.96 -8.12 -10.70
N CYS A 285 10.44 -8.55 -9.55
CA CYS A 285 9.45 -9.60 -9.44
C CYS A 285 8.07 -9.01 -9.12
N ASN A 286 7.06 -9.34 -9.92
CA ASN A 286 5.67 -8.91 -9.71
C ASN A 286 4.69 -10.09 -9.59
N LYS A 287 5.21 -11.31 -9.36
CA LYS A 287 4.40 -12.52 -9.22
C LYS A 287 3.35 -12.36 -8.11
N GLU A 288 3.71 -11.69 -7.02
CA GLU A 288 2.81 -11.34 -5.92
C GLU A 288 2.58 -9.83 -5.76
N VAL A 289 1.63 -9.48 -4.90
CA VAL A 289 1.53 -8.13 -4.34
C VAL A 289 2.43 -8.11 -3.10
N TYR A 290 3.59 -7.46 -3.21
CA TYR A 290 4.60 -7.46 -2.15
C TYR A 290 4.39 -6.33 -1.14
N GLY A 291 3.95 -5.17 -1.61
CA GLY A 291 3.92 -3.97 -0.78
C GLY A 291 3.71 -2.70 -1.57
N PHE A 292 3.86 -1.57 -0.89
CA PHE A 292 3.59 -0.24 -1.41
C PHE A 292 4.73 0.74 -1.13
N LEU A 293 4.86 1.77 -1.97
CA LEU A 293 5.79 2.88 -1.77
C LEU A 293 5.14 4.25 -2.10
N PRO A 294 5.57 5.33 -1.42
CA PRO A 294 5.16 6.68 -1.80
C PRO A 294 5.77 7.12 -3.13
N VAL A 295 5.17 8.16 -3.71
CA VAL A 295 5.74 8.85 -4.88
C VAL A 295 6.66 9.97 -4.36
N PRO A 296 7.90 10.11 -4.85
CA PRO A 296 8.80 11.17 -4.44
C PRO A 296 8.16 12.55 -4.57
N LEU A 297 8.34 13.36 -3.53
CA LEU A 297 7.89 14.73 -3.49
C LEU A 297 8.86 15.67 -4.22
N ARG A 298 8.44 16.93 -4.39
CA ARG A 298 9.25 17.97 -5.01
C ARG A 298 10.31 18.45 -4.02
N THR A 299 11.39 19.04 -4.55
CA THR A 299 12.53 19.60 -3.78
C THR A 299 12.12 20.49 -2.61
N HIS A 300 11.15 21.39 -2.84
CA HIS A 300 10.67 22.37 -1.86
C HIS A 300 9.52 21.85 -0.97
N SER A 301 9.17 20.57 -1.06
CA SER A 301 8.14 19.99 -0.20
C SER A 301 8.61 19.91 1.25
N THR A 302 7.66 20.06 2.16
CA THR A 302 7.89 20.04 3.62
C THR A 302 7.77 18.62 4.19
N LEU A 303 8.19 18.44 5.45
CA LEU A 303 7.96 17.19 6.18
C LEU A 303 6.47 16.92 6.43
N GLN A 304 5.65 17.97 6.54
CA GLN A 304 4.20 17.83 6.61
C GLN A 304 3.63 17.28 5.30
N ASP A 305 4.10 17.77 4.14
CA ASP A 305 3.68 17.23 2.83
C ASP A 305 4.05 15.75 2.70
N GLU A 306 5.21 15.35 3.24
CA GLU A 306 5.63 13.95 3.28
C GLU A 306 4.73 13.09 4.15
N ALA A 307 4.42 13.53 5.37
CA ALA A 307 3.49 12.84 6.26
C ALA A 307 2.09 12.69 5.64
N GLU A 308 1.56 13.75 5.01
CA GLU A 308 0.26 13.70 4.31
C GLU A 308 0.32 12.77 3.08
N SER A 309 1.45 12.75 2.35
CA SER A 309 1.66 11.85 1.21
C SER A 309 1.73 10.38 1.64
N PHE A 310 2.46 10.08 2.70
CA PHE A 310 2.57 8.72 3.24
C PHE A 310 1.24 8.22 3.83
N MET A 311 0.51 9.08 4.55
CA MET A 311 -0.85 8.76 5.01
C MET A 311 -1.74 8.34 3.85
N HIS A 312 -1.67 9.04 2.70
CA HIS A 312 -2.41 8.63 1.50
C HIS A 312 -1.97 7.25 0.96
N VAL A 313 -0.69 6.87 1.07
CA VAL A 313 -0.26 5.49 0.75
C VAL A 313 -0.99 4.48 1.63
N GLN A 314 -1.11 4.74 2.94
CA GLN A 314 -1.88 3.87 3.84
C GLN A 314 -3.37 3.81 3.45
N LEU A 315 -3.96 4.93 3.01
CA LEU A 315 -5.34 4.93 2.49
C LEU A 315 -5.48 4.06 1.24
N GLU A 316 -4.51 4.12 0.32
CA GLU A 316 -4.51 3.29 -0.90
C GLU A 316 -4.35 1.80 -0.59
N VAL A 317 -3.54 1.44 0.41
CA VAL A 317 -3.45 0.06 0.93
C VAL A 317 -4.83 -0.44 1.34
N MET A 318 -5.57 0.37 2.12
CA MET A 318 -6.90 0.03 2.65
C MET A 318 -7.98 -0.18 1.58
N VAL A 319 -7.74 0.18 0.32
CA VAL A 319 -8.70 -0.04 -0.77
C VAL A 319 -8.88 -1.53 -1.08
N LYS A 320 -7.79 -2.31 -1.01
CA LYS A 320 -7.79 -3.75 -1.37
C LYS A 320 -7.17 -4.66 -0.32
N HIS A 321 -6.54 -4.09 0.70
CA HIS A 321 -5.82 -4.82 1.73
C HIS A 321 -6.24 -4.31 3.12
N PRO A 322 -6.04 -5.10 4.18
CA PRO A 322 -6.15 -4.60 5.54
C PRO A 322 -5.18 -3.42 5.79
N PRO A 323 -5.46 -2.56 6.77
CA PRO A 323 -4.56 -1.49 7.18
C PRO A 323 -3.14 -2.00 7.47
N ALA A 324 -2.14 -1.16 7.16
CA ALA A 324 -0.77 -1.44 7.55
C ALA A 324 -0.63 -1.24 9.07
N GLU A 325 -0.67 -2.35 9.81
CA GLU A 325 -0.57 -2.34 11.27
C GLU A 325 0.77 -1.75 11.74
N PRO A 326 0.79 -0.82 12.71
CA PRO A 326 2.04 -0.28 13.24
C PRO A 326 2.85 -1.36 13.97
N SER A 327 4.13 -1.07 14.21
CA SER A 327 5.00 -1.86 15.09
C SER A 327 4.41 -1.91 16.50
N ARG A 328 4.47 -3.09 17.12
CA ARG A 328 4.04 -3.27 18.53
C ARG A 328 5.05 -2.74 19.54
N PHE A 329 6.23 -2.34 19.08
CA PHE A 329 7.38 -1.94 19.89
C PHE A 329 7.66 -0.44 19.81
N VAL A 330 6.79 0.33 19.17
CA VAL A 330 6.90 1.80 19.10
C VAL A 330 5.62 2.44 19.57
N SER A 331 5.75 3.59 20.22
CA SER A 331 4.62 4.39 20.65
C SER A 331 4.07 5.19 19.47
N VAL A 332 2.79 4.98 19.15
CA VAL A 332 2.10 5.76 18.12
C VAL A 332 1.35 6.92 18.80
N PRO A 333 1.53 8.18 18.36
CA PRO A 333 0.80 9.30 18.91
C PRO A 333 -0.72 9.08 18.85
N THR A 334 -1.42 9.46 19.91
CA THR A 334 -2.88 9.43 19.92
C THR A 334 -3.42 10.48 18.96
N LYS A 335 -4.23 10.04 18.00
CA LYS A 335 -4.90 10.91 17.04
C LYS A 335 -6.15 11.51 17.66
N THR A 336 -6.32 12.82 17.54
CA THR A 336 -7.52 13.54 18.02
C THR A 336 -8.35 13.97 16.83
N ALA A 337 -9.46 13.29 16.60
CA ALA A 337 -10.35 13.59 15.50
C ALA A 337 -11.12 14.89 15.74
N ASP A 338 -11.36 15.65 14.66
CA ASP A 338 -12.18 16.85 14.68
C ASP A 338 -13.18 16.87 13.52
N LYS A 339 -14.15 17.79 13.58
CA LYS A 339 -15.10 18.04 12.50
C LYS A 339 -14.62 19.11 11.52
N MET A 340 -13.32 19.48 11.53
CA MET A 340 -12.74 20.42 10.56
C MET A 340 -13.46 21.79 10.46
N GLY A 341 -14.11 22.25 11.53
CA GLY A 341 -14.89 23.50 11.52
C GLY A 341 -16.26 23.41 10.81
N PHE A 342 -16.71 22.20 10.47
CA PHE A 342 -18.11 21.91 10.16
C PHE A 342 -18.88 21.66 11.46
N ASP A 343 -20.17 21.99 11.49
CA ASP A 343 -21.04 21.72 12.62
C ASP A 343 -21.28 20.21 12.78
N GLU A 344 -21.41 19.52 11.64
CA GLU A 344 -21.49 18.07 11.57
C GLU A 344 -20.81 17.51 10.32
N VAL A 345 -20.19 16.35 10.48
CA VAL A 345 -19.64 15.56 9.37
C VAL A 345 -20.36 14.23 9.36
N PHE A 346 -21.17 13.97 8.36
CA PHE A 346 -21.93 12.74 8.22
C PHE A 346 -21.16 11.73 7.38
N MET A 347 -21.33 10.45 7.68
CA MET A 347 -20.87 9.34 6.85
C MET A 347 -22.06 8.42 6.55
N ILE A 348 -22.43 8.33 5.28
CA ILE A 348 -23.54 7.51 4.79
C ILE A 348 -23.02 6.11 4.46
N ASN A 349 -23.67 5.09 5.01
CA ASN A 349 -23.38 3.70 4.70
C ASN A 349 -24.63 2.85 4.74
N LEU A 350 -24.76 1.93 3.79
CA LEU A 350 -25.79 0.89 3.86
C LEU A 350 -25.46 -0.10 4.98
N LYS A 351 -26.40 -0.32 5.90
CA LYS A 351 -26.23 -1.21 7.07
C LYS A 351 -25.63 -2.60 6.74
N ARG A 352 -25.96 -3.15 5.57
CA ARG A 352 -25.45 -4.45 5.11
C ARG A 352 -24.00 -4.45 4.58
N ARG A 353 -23.40 -3.27 4.34
CA ARG A 353 -22.04 -3.10 3.79
C ARG A 353 -21.05 -2.74 4.91
N GLN A 354 -20.89 -3.67 5.86
CA GLN A 354 -19.94 -3.53 6.96
C GLN A 354 -18.49 -3.43 6.46
N ASP A 355 -18.17 -4.14 5.37
CA ASP A 355 -16.88 -4.08 4.67
C ASP A 355 -16.47 -2.65 4.30
N ARG A 356 -17.41 -1.89 3.70
CA ARG A 356 -17.16 -0.50 3.29
C ARG A 356 -17.16 0.45 4.47
N ARG A 357 -18.05 0.21 5.43
CA ARG A 357 -18.14 0.98 6.68
C ARG A 357 -16.82 0.97 7.43
N GLU A 358 -16.29 -0.22 7.73
CA GLU A 358 -15.06 -0.38 8.49
C GLU A 358 -13.89 0.30 7.80
N ARG A 359 -13.72 0.04 6.50
CA ARG A 359 -12.67 0.69 5.68
C ARG A 359 -12.76 2.21 5.72
N MET A 360 -13.95 2.77 5.54
CA MET A 360 -14.14 4.21 5.48
C MET A 360 -13.97 4.87 6.85
N LEU A 361 -14.44 4.24 7.93
CA LEU A 361 -14.20 4.71 9.30
C LEU A 361 -12.70 4.69 9.64
N GLN A 362 -11.97 3.66 9.23
CA GLN A 362 -10.50 3.62 9.37
C GLN A 362 -9.82 4.73 8.56
N ALA A 363 -10.28 5.01 7.34
CA ALA A 363 -9.75 6.09 6.51
C ALA A 363 -10.02 7.49 7.09
N LEU A 364 -11.17 7.70 7.72
CA LEU A 364 -11.52 8.94 8.42
C LEU A 364 -10.71 9.08 9.71
N GLN A 365 -10.58 8.03 10.50
CA GLN A 365 -9.74 8.00 11.70
C GLN A 365 -8.26 8.27 11.35
N ALA A 366 -7.76 7.71 10.26
CA ALA A 366 -6.39 7.94 9.80
C ALA A 366 -6.12 9.42 9.50
N GLN A 367 -7.12 10.15 9.00
CA GLN A 367 -7.10 11.58 8.70
C GLN A 367 -7.58 12.46 9.86
N GLU A 368 -7.86 11.87 11.02
CA GLU A 368 -8.35 12.59 12.20
C GLU A 368 -9.65 13.35 11.92
N ILE A 369 -10.59 12.69 11.25
CA ILE A 369 -11.91 13.23 10.93
C ILE A 369 -12.96 12.51 11.77
N GLU A 370 -13.63 13.27 12.63
CA GLU A 370 -14.78 12.81 13.39
C GLU A 370 -16.00 12.81 12.47
N CYS A 371 -16.84 11.77 12.54
CA CYS A 371 -18.07 11.73 11.77
C CYS A 371 -19.22 11.04 12.49
N LEU A 372 -20.44 11.48 12.22
CA LEU A 372 -21.68 10.80 12.57
C LEU A 372 -22.07 9.80 11.48
N LEU A 373 -22.14 8.52 11.85
CA LEU A 373 -22.61 7.48 10.94
C LEU A 373 -24.13 7.57 10.76
N VAL A 374 -24.57 7.62 9.50
CA VAL A 374 -25.97 7.61 9.10
C VAL A 374 -26.28 6.35 8.30
N GLU A 375 -27.31 5.62 8.73
CA GLU A 375 -27.79 4.45 8.00
C GLU A 375 -28.44 4.88 6.67
N ALA A 376 -27.85 4.45 5.56
CA ALA A 376 -28.36 4.74 4.22
C ALA A 376 -29.63 3.93 3.93
N VAL A 377 -30.52 4.54 3.14
CA VAL A 377 -31.74 3.92 2.65
C VAL A 377 -31.41 2.87 1.59
N ASP A 378 -31.72 1.61 1.87
CA ASP A 378 -31.57 0.54 0.90
C ASP A 378 -32.71 0.54 -0.12
N GLY A 379 -32.55 1.33 -1.18
CA GLY A 379 -33.57 1.40 -2.22
C GLY A 379 -33.86 0.06 -2.91
N LYS A 380 -32.93 -0.91 -2.89
CA LYS A 380 -33.20 -2.27 -3.40
C LYS A 380 -34.15 -3.06 -2.50
N ALA A 381 -34.15 -2.79 -1.19
CA ALA A 381 -35.06 -3.41 -0.24
C ALA A 381 -36.44 -2.73 -0.22
N MET A 382 -36.59 -1.55 -0.83
CA MET A 382 -37.88 -0.85 -0.90
C MET A 382 -38.85 -1.55 -1.85
N ASN A 383 -40.06 -1.78 -1.35
CA ASN A 383 -41.19 -2.23 -2.14
C ASN A 383 -41.89 -1.01 -2.81
N THR A 384 -42.70 -1.27 -3.83
CA THR A 384 -43.35 -0.20 -4.61
C THR A 384 -44.33 0.60 -3.74
N SER A 385 -45.03 -0.06 -2.81
CA SER A 385 -45.98 0.55 -1.89
C SER A 385 -45.34 1.57 -0.94
N GLN A 386 -44.12 1.30 -0.45
CA GLN A 386 -43.36 2.25 0.39
C GLN A 386 -42.94 3.50 -0.38
N VAL A 387 -42.60 3.36 -1.66
CA VAL A 387 -42.24 4.51 -2.52
C VAL A 387 -43.47 5.37 -2.81
N GLU A 388 -44.62 4.73 -3.05
CA GLU A 388 -45.91 5.38 -3.25
C GLU A 388 -46.39 6.09 -1.97
N GLU A 389 -46.22 5.47 -0.80
CA GLU A 389 -46.57 6.03 0.52
C GLU A 389 -45.72 7.25 0.87
N LEU A 390 -44.46 7.28 0.46
CA LEU A 390 -43.58 8.44 0.59
C LEU A 390 -43.94 9.58 -0.38
N GLY A 391 -44.92 9.38 -1.28
CA GLY A 391 -45.35 10.37 -2.26
C GLY A 391 -44.30 10.70 -3.32
N ILE A 392 -43.31 9.81 -3.50
CA ILE A 392 -42.19 10.04 -4.41
C ILE A 392 -42.64 9.70 -5.82
N GLN A 393 -42.89 10.75 -6.62
CA GLN A 393 -43.19 10.60 -8.03
C GLN A 393 -42.01 11.06 -8.87
N MET A 394 -41.56 10.19 -9.76
CA MET A 394 -40.63 10.61 -10.81
C MET A 394 -41.29 11.71 -11.65
N LEU A 395 -40.52 12.76 -11.95
CA LEU A 395 -40.99 13.79 -12.86
C LEU A 395 -41.40 13.20 -14.21
N PRO A 396 -42.59 13.55 -14.75
CA PRO A 396 -43.00 13.09 -16.07
C PRO A 396 -41.97 13.46 -17.14
N GLY A 397 -41.50 12.48 -17.89
CA GLY A 397 -40.52 12.67 -18.97
C GLY A 397 -39.06 12.75 -18.52
N TYR A 398 -38.77 12.67 -17.21
CA TYR A 398 -37.41 12.64 -16.71
C TYR A 398 -36.67 11.39 -17.19
N ARG A 399 -35.46 11.62 -17.73
CA ARG A 399 -34.48 10.57 -18.06
C ARG A 399 -33.14 11.07 -17.58
N ASP A 400 -32.38 10.17 -16.96
CA ASP A 400 -31.00 10.44 -16.60
C ASP A 400 -30.21 10.90 -17.86
N PRO A 401 -29.52 12.06 -17.82
CA PRO A 401 -28.76 12.59 -18.95
C PRO A 401 -27.62 11.68 -19.43
N TYR A 402 -27.14 10.74 -18.61
CA TYR A 402 -26.04 9.83 -18.98
C TYR A 402 -26.54 8.53 -19.61
N HIS A 403 -27.60 7.92 -19.06
CA HIS A 403 -28.08 6.61 -19.50
C HIS A 403 -29.46 6.62 -20.17
N GLY A 404 -30.14 7.76 -20.22
CA GLY A 404 -31.44 7.91 -20.90
C GLY A 404 -32.57 7.07 -20.27
N ARG A 405 -32.41 6.65 -19.02
CA ARG A 405 -33.35 5.75 -18.30
C ARG A 405 -33.95 6.43 -17.07
N PRO A 406 -35.08 5.91 -16.54
CA PRO A 406 -35.59 6.26 -15.23
C PRO A 406 -34.58 6.00 -14.11
N LEU A 407 -34.75 6.68 -12.98
CA LEU A 407 -33.97 6.44 -11.77
C LEU A 407 -34.11 4.98 -11.33
N THR A 408 -32.99 4.34 -11.07
CA THR A 408 -32.95 3.03 -10.44
C THR A 408 -33.37 3.12 -8.99
N LYS A 409 -33.86 2.00 -8.46
CA LYS A 409 -34.08 1.84 -7.01
C LYS A 409 -32.84 2.20 -6.18
N GLY A 410 -31.64 1.90 -6.67
CA GLY A 410 -30.39 2.26 -5.99
C GLY A 410 -30.16 3.77 -5.93
N GLU A 411 -30.34 4.47 -7.06
CA GLU A 411 -30.23 5.94 -7.13
C GLU A 411 -31.31 6.61 -6.27
N LEU A 412 -32.54 6.07 -6.24
CA LEU A 412 -33.58 6.52 -5.32
C LEU A 412 -33.16 6.37 -3.84
N GLY A 413 -32.59 5.23 -3.46
CA GLY A 413 -32.07 5.02 -2.10
C GLY A 413 -30.95 5.99 -1.75
N CYS A 414 -30.06 6.29 -2.71
CA CYS A 414 -29.01 7.29 -2.54
C CYS A 414 -29.61 8.69 -2.29
N PHE A 415 -30.58 9.11 -3.11
CA PHE A 415 -31.28 10.38 -2.93
C PHE A 415 -31.96 10.47 -1.56
N LEU A 416 -32.71 9.44 -1.15
CA LEU A 416 -33.41 9.43 0.13
C LEU A 416 -32.45 9.48 1.33
N SER A 417 -31.29 8.84 1.21
CA SER A 417 -30.25 8.91 2.24
C SER A 417 -29.75 10.34 2.45
N HIS A 418 -29.51 11.07 1.36
CA HIS A 418 -29.09 12.47 1.40
C HIS A 418 -30.22 13.40 1.87
N TYR A 419 -31.44 13.16 1.40
CA TYR A 419 -32.62 13.92 1.81
C TYR A 419 -32.85 13.86 3.32
N ASN A 420 -32.70 12.68 3.93
CA ASN A 420 -32.81 12.54 5.38
C ASN A 420 -31.78 13.38 6.13
N ILE A 421 -30.55 13.46 5.62
CA ILE A 421 -29.52 14.34 6.17
C ILE A 421 -29.87 15.80 5.98
N TRP A 422 -30.34 16.22 4.80
CA TRP A 422 -30.77 17.62 4.58
C TRP A 422 -31.88 18.03 5.55
N LYS A 423 -32.86 17.14 5.77
CA LYS A 423 -33.89 17.36 6.77
C LYS A 423 -33.28 17.51 8.17
N GLU A 424 -32.35 16.65 8.54
CA GLU A 424 -31.65 16.76 9.83
C GLU A 424 -30.85 18.07 9.97
N VAL A 425 -30.18 18.53 8.92
CA VAL A 425 -29.43 19.80 8.89
C VAL A 425 -30.38 20.98 9.11
N VAL A 426 -31.56 20.99 8.46
CA VAL A 426 -32.62 21.99 8.69
C VAL A 426 -33.14 21.93 10.12
N ASP A 427 -33.54 20.73 10.57
CA ASP A 427 -34.18 20.52 11.86
C ASP A 427 -33.23 20.89 13.02
N ARG A 428 -31.92 20.66 12.86
CA ARG A 428 -30.88 21.03 13.84
C ARG A 428 -30.32 22.45 13.65
N GLY A 429 -30.68 23.15 12.57
CA GLY A 429 -30.16 24.48 12.27
C GLY A 429 -28.65 24.54 11.99
N LEU A 430 -28.08 23.44 11.46
CA LEU A 430 -26.66 23.37 11.12
C LEU A 430 -26.34 24.31 9.94
N GLN A 431 -25.29 25.10 10.06
CA GLN A 431 -24.90 26.09 9.05
C GLN A 431 -23.97 25.48 8.01
N LYS A 432 -23.00 24.66 8.45
CA LYS A 432 -22.02 24.02 7.57
C LYS A 432 -21.92 22.54 7.90
N SER A 433 -22.29 21.69 6.95
CA SER A 433 -22.18 20.24 7.09
C SER A 433 -21.45 19.58 5.92
N LEU A 434 -20.72 18.51 6.21
CA LEU A 434 -20.01 17.69 5.22
C LEU A 434 -20.59 16.29 5.20
N VAL A 435 -20.79 15.71 4.03
CA VAL A 435 -21.33 14.35 3.90
C VAL A 435 -20.35 13.47 3.11
N PHE A 436 -19.96 12.35 3.71
CA PHE A 436 -19.13 11.32 3.09
C PHE A 436 -19.94 10.08 2.72
N GLU A 437 -19.63 9.45 1.60
CA GLU A 437 -20.13 8.13 1.21
C GLU A 437 -19.11 7.02 1.55
N ASP A 438 -19.59 5.78 1.64
CA ASP A 438 -18.80 4.62 2.05
C ASP A 438 -17.81 4.09 1.01
N ASP A 439 -17.86 4.56 -0.23
CA ASP A 439 -16.98 4.16 -1.33
C ASP A 439 -16.06 5.28 -1.85
N LEU A 440 -15.96 6.37 -1.10
CA LEU A 440 -15.03 7.44 -1.40
C LEU A 440 -13.57 6.98 -1.37
N ARG A 441 -12.78 7.66 -2.21
CA ARG A 441 -11.32 7.62 -2.23
C ARG A 441 -10.81 9.03 -2.04
N PHE A 442 -9.95 9.21 -1.05
CA PHE A 442 -9.38 10.52 -0.74
C PHE A 442 -8.21 10.81 -1.66
N GLU A 443 -8.16 12.04 -2.19
CA GLU A 443 -6.98 12.53 -2.89
C GLU A 443 -5.87 12.92 -1.90
N ILE A 444 -4.63 12.98 -2.38
CA ILE A 444 -3.51 13.51 -1.59
C ILE A 444 -3.83 14.95 -1.16
N PHE A 445 -3.51 15.26 0.10
CA PHE A 445 -3.77 16.56 0.74
C PHE A 445 -5.26 16.92 0.88
N PHE A 446 -6.17 15.94 0.88
CA PHE A 446 -7.62 16.18 0.94
C PHE A 446 -8.04 17.14 2.06
N LYS A 447 -7.72 16.83 3.32
CA LYS A 447 -8.13 17.64 4.49
C LYS A 447 -7.69 19.11 4.33
N ARG A 448 -6.41 19.32 3.98
CA ARG A 448 -5.85 20.67 3.76
C ARG A 448 -6.49 21.40 2.58
N ARG A 449 -6.74 20.70 1.47
CA ARG A 449 -7.40 21.28 0.29
C ARG A 449 -8.85 21.67 0.58
N LEU A 450 -9.57 20.84 1.32
CA LEU A 450 -10.94 21.13 1.76
C LEU A 450 -10.97 22.37 2.67
N MET A 451 -10.09 22.43 3.66
CA MET A 451 -10.02 23.58 4.57
C MET A 451 -9.67 24.89 3.85
N ASN A 452 -8.76 24.84 2.88
CA ASN A 452 -8.44 26.03 2.07
C ASN A 452 -9.63 26.47 1.21
N LEU A 453 -10.33 25.51 0.59
CA LEU A 453 -11.55 25.81 -0.17
C LEU A 453 -12.60 26.49 0.71
N MET A 454 -12.82 25.99 1.93
CA MET A 454 -13.79 26.59 2.86
C MET A 454 -13.40 28.01 3.27
N ARG A 455 -12.11 28.28 3.51
CA ARG A 455 -11.62 29.64 3.78
C ARG A 455 -11.82 30.58 2.60
N ASP A 456 -11.62 30.10 1.38
CA ASP A 456 -11.85 30.90 0.18
C ASP A 456 -13.35 31.21 0.02
N VAL A 457 -14.22 30.23 0.25
CA VAL A 457 -15.68 30.43 0.24
C VAL A 457 -16.13 31.47 1.26
N GLU A 458 -15.60 31.40 2.49
CA GLU A 458 -15.86 32.39 3.55
C GLU A 458 -15.31 33.78 3.21
N ARG A 459 -14.12 33.86 2.59
CA ARG A 459 -13.50 35.14 2.20
C ARG A 459 -14.27 35.85 1.10
N GLU A 460 -14.77 35.10 0.12
CA GLU A 460 -15.49 35.64 -1.02
C GLU A 460 -17.01 35.85 -0.73
N ASP A 461 -17.46 35.55 0.50
CA ASP A 461 -18.87 35.65 0.95
C ASP A 461 -19.84 35.00 -0.05
N LEU A 462 -19.47 33.83 -0.55
CA LEU A 462 -20.28 33.13 -1.54
C LEU A 462 -21.52 32.57 -0.87
N ASP A 463 -22.68 32.86 -1.46
CA ASP A 463 -23.95 32.23 -1.10
C ASP A 463 -24.06 30.86 -1.80
N TRP A 464 -24.18 29.78 -1.03
CA TRP A 464 -24.26 28.41 -1.54
C TRP A 464 -25.17 27.53 -0.68
N ASP A 465 -26.06 26.79 -1.34
CA ASP A 465 -26.88 25.74 -0.71
C ASP A 465 -26.20 24.36 -0.78
N LEU A 466 -25.56 24.04 -1.90
CA LEU A 466 -24.95 22.74 -2.18
C LEU A 466 -23.66 22.92 -2.97
N MET A 467 -22.55 22.37 -2.46
CA MET A 467 -21.27 22.39 -3.17
C MET A 467 -20.70 20.98 -3.35
N PRO A 468 -20.61 20.46 -4.59
CA PRO A 468 -19.79 19.29 -4.85
C PRO A 468 -18.31 19.70 -4.85
N PRO A 469 -17.44 19.16 -3.96
CA PRO A 469 -16.01 19.32 -4.03
C PRO A 469 -15.50 18.69 -5.33
N CYS A 470 -15.02 19.54 -6.22
CA CYS A 470 -14.53 19.21 -7.55
C CYS A 470 -12.99 19.29 -7.58
N PRO A 471 -12.29 18.46 -8.37
CA PRO A 471 -11.09 18.86 -9.07
C PRO A 471 -11.39 18.83 -10.57
N VAL A 472 -12.25 19.74 -11.05
CA VAL A 472 -12.35 20.05 -12.47
C VAL A 472 -12.35 21.57 -12.58
N VAL A 473 -11.26 22.11 -13.14
CA VAL A 473 -11.23 23.49 -13.62
C VAL A 473 -12.16 23.56 -14.83
N LEU A 474 -13.37 24.07 -14.61
CA LEU A 474 -14.23 24.58 -15.67
C LEU A 474 -14.66 26.01 -15.28
N PRO A 475 -14.65 26.97 -16.22
CA PRO A 475 -15.06 28.33 -15.94
C PRO A 475 -16.56 28.34 -15.62
N VAL A 476 -16.92 28.59 -14.37
CA VAL A 476 -18.33 28.60 -13.95
C VAL A 476 -18.95 29.95 -14.35
N GLN A 477 -19.80 29.93 -15.39
CA GLN A 477 -20.88 30.90 -15.50
C GLN A 477 -22.06 30.41 -14.65
N LEU A 478 -22.31 31.05 -13.51
CA LEU A 478 -23.48 30.81 -12.67
C LEU A 478 -24.71 31.41 -13.34
N HIS A 479 -25.68 30.58 -13.72
CA HIS A 479 -27.07 31.02 -13.96
C HIS A 479 -27.96 30.40 -12.87
N LYS A 480 -28.61 31.27 -12.08
CA LYS A 480 -29.63 30.92 -11.08
C LYS A 480 -30.84 30.29 -11.76
N PRO A 481 -31.33 29.11 -11.31
CA PRO A 481 -32.74 28.78 -11.45
C PRO A 481 -33.54 29.33 -10.26
N PRO A 482 -34.77 29.84 -10.47
CA PRO A 482 -35.64 30.28 -9.40
C PRO A 482 -36.29 29.06 -8.71
N CYS A 483 -36.54 29.19 -7.41
CA CYS A 483 -37.24 28.27 -6.49
C CYS A 483 -36.36 27.34 -5.66
N ALA A 484 -35.82 27.86 -4.55
CA ALA A 484 -35.78 27.22 -3.22
C ALA A 484 -35.14 28.20 -2.23
N SER A 485 -35.92 29.12 -1.67
CA SER A 485 -35.47 29.96 -0.56
C SER A 485 -35.74 29.21 0.76
N ASN A 486 -34.68 28.92 1.52
CA ASN A 486 -34.63 28.35 2.89
C ASN A 486 -34.24 26.86 3.01
N THR A 487 -33.04 26.50 2.56
CA THR A 487 -32.40 25.22 2.94
C THR A 487 -30.93 25.47 3.35
N PRO A 488 -30.43 24.87 4.44
CA PRO A 488 -29.07 25.03 4.94
C PRO A 488 -28.01 24.28 4.13
N SER A 489 -26.77 24.77 4.22
CA SER A 489 -25.67 24.50 3.29
C SER A 489 -24.95 23.16 3.53
N LEU A 490 -24.74 22.36 2.47
CA LEU A 490 -24.13 21.01 2.52
C LEU A 490 -23.04 20.75 1.44
N LEU A 491 -21.90 20.12 1.81
CA LEU A 491 -20.82 19.72 0.88
C LEU A 491 -20.84 18.21 0.54
N LEU A 492 -20.66 17.83 -0.75
CA LEU A 492 -20.77 16.44 -1.24
C LEU A 492 -19.69 15.96 -2.28
N PRO A 493 -18.69 15.13 -1.91
CA PRO A 493 -17.58 14.70 -2.78
C PRO A 493 -17.92 13.93 -4.06
N GLN A 494 -16.99 13.98 -5.02
CA GLN A 494 -17.14 13.72 -6.46
C GLN A 494 -17.65 12.34 -6.95
N GLY A 495 -17.93 11.37 -6.07
CA GLY A 495 -18.55 10.09 -6.47
C GLY A 495 -19.98 10.24 -7.00
N LEU A 496 -20.61 11.38 -6.71
CA LEU A 496 -22.03 11.65 -6.94
C LEU A 496 -22.44 12.07 -8.35
N MET A 497 -21.53 12.49 -9.25
CA MET A 497 -22.00 13.07 -10.52
C MET A 497 -22.72 12.06 -11.43
N GLY A 498 -22.46 10.77 -11.29
CA GLY A 498 -23.15 9.72 -12.05
C GLY A 498 -24.53 9.33 -11.51
N SER A 499 -24.78 9.49 -10.20
CA SER A 499 -26.01 9.00 -9.55
C SER A 499 -26.91 10.12 -9.00
N LEU A 500 -26.32 11.21 -8.50
CA LEU A 500 -27.02 12.34 -7.86
C LEU A 500 -27.11 13.58 -8.74
N GLY A 501 -26.20 13.75 -9.71
CA GLY A 501 -26.32 14.77 -10.77
C GLY A 501 -27.67 14.71 -11.51
N PRO A 502 -28.18 13.51 -11.82
CA PRO A 502 -29.53 13.34 -12.31
C PRO A 502 -30.60 13.58 -11.21
N CYS A 503 -30.46 13.06 -9.98
CA CYS A 503 -31.49 13.16 -8.93
C CYS A 503 -31.78 14.60 -8.47
N LEU A 504 -30.78 15.47 -8.46
CA LEU A 504 -30.92 16.89 -8.12
C LEU A 504 -31.74 17.67 -9.16
N ALA A 505 -31.86 17.15 -10.39
CA ALA A 505 -32.79 17.64 -11.39
C ALA A 505 -34.23 17.17 -11.08
N ARG A 506 -34.76 17.70 -9.98
CA ARG A 506 -36.18 17.79 -9.58
C ARG A 506 -36.92 16.45 -9.40
N LEU A 507 -37.16 16.10 -8.14
CA LEU A 507 -38.32 15.31 -7.70
C LEU A 507 -39.39 16.28 -7.17
N VAL A 508 -40.64 16.14 -7.62
CA VAL A 508 -41.78 16.90 -7.09
C VAL A 508 -42.44 16.04 -6.02
N PHE A 509 -42.42 16.50 -4.78
CA PHE A 509 -43.24 15.92 -3.72
C PHE A 509 -44.62 16.57 -3.76
N SER A 510 -45.64 15.78 -4.10
CA SER A 510 -47.05 16.20 -3.99
C SER A 510 -47.56 15.76 -2.61
N GLY A 511 -47.76 16.70 -1.68
CA GLY A 511 -48.41 16.33 -0.42
C GLY A 511 -48.28 17.31 0.74
N ALA A 512 -48.83 18.52 0.60
CA ALA A 512 -49.36 19.27 1.74
C ALA A 512 -50.30 20.38 1.24
N ARG A 513 -51.60 20.06 1.10
CA ARG A 513 -52.62 21.10 1.08
C ARG A 513 -52.70 21.71 2.49
N LYS A 514 -52.70 23.04 2.58
CA LYS A 514 -53.43 23.74 3.64
C LYS A 514 -54.73 24.26 3.02
N GLU A 515 -55.83 23.68 3.45
CA GLU A 515 -57.19 24.14 3.20
C GLU A 515 -57.66 24.93 4.44
N GLY A 516 -58.31 26.07 4.22
CA GLY A 516 -59.12 26.82 5.20
C GLY A 516 -58.37 27.92 6.00
N ASP A 517 -58.87 29.15 6.16
CA ASP A 517 -60.22 29.67 5.91
C ASP A 517 -60.23 31.22 5.88
N ARG A 518 -61.17 31.77 5.11
CA ARG A 518 -61.87 33.08 5.20
C ARG A 518 -61.13 34.36 5.66
N SER A 519 -61.03 35.32 4.75
CA SER A 519 -61.97 36.47 4.60
C SER A 519 -61.55 37.35 3.43
#